data_AF-A0A1Z9CBN5-F1
#
_entry.id   AF-A0A1Z9CBN5-F1
#
_cell.length_a   1.000
_cell.length_b   1.000
_cell.length_c   1.000
_cell.angle_alpha   90.00
_cell.angle_beta   90.00
_cell.angle_gamma   90.00
#
_symmetry.space_group_name_H-M   'P 1'
#
loop_
_entity.id
_entity.type
_entity.pdbx_description
1 polymer ?
#
loop_
_entity_poly.entity_id
_entity_poly.type
_entity_poly.pdbx_seq_one_letter_code
_entity_poly.pdbx_strand_id
1 'polypeptide(L)'
;MIQKSIAISAFLFSLVWAQFETPVILSASQKEDVRSGEVATIIVKAEMDDEWRIYALRNQGKGPVASKVTISGDIVKDIGMVQEKEPLVKYDDAFETTTRTHHGGTSFQAPFLVKDDVLPGKHVVKVAVLYQVCNATLCYPPNKESLFINVNIVEGLPRDGFVAMVSDSESVLDSSGNINLDAAIMEGFFPFILLALSMGFLSLLTPCVFPMIPITVSFFIKRGESKKGSPLSNALIYAGGIVATFSLLGFILALTLGASGANQLAANPWVNLFIASLFIYFAFSLFGMYEIDIPDKLKQLSLRQESRDGVIGTIFMAVTFTLTSFTCTVQFVGLLLVAASQGQWFWPMIGMIVFSSAFASPFFLLALFPQYLANLPKSGGWLNSTKVVMGFLELAAAFKFISNTDLVWGWGFFSHNIVLAVWAVLMILCGIYLLGKIRFPHDSPVEFLSAGRLVISTIFLVFGLYLSSGLYGQRLHGLIYSYLPPQMNLGDPGSSSSAVSYHDGLTWYKDLNEAFEVSRSSGQPLFVDFTGYTCTNCRWMEVNVFIKPEIKERFEKMTLVQLYTDGGPNHKENQIYEIERFGTAALPYYVILTPNDEVISTFPGMTRNINDFIDFLDSGLEG
;
A
#
# COMPACT_ATOMS: atom_id res chain seq x y z
N MET A 1 40.79 47.57 13.18
CA MET A 1 39.32 47.43 13.33
C MET A 1 38.88 45.96 13.28
N ILE A 2 39.47 45.13 12.41
CA ILE A 2 39.14 43.70 12.24
C ILE A 2 39.48 42.83 13.46
N GLN A 3 40.60 43.08 14.16
CA GLN A 3 40.97 42.31 15.36
C GLN A 3 40.01 42.51 16.56
N LYS A 4 39.38 43.68 16.70
CA LYS A 4 38.38 43.92 17.75
C LYS A 4 37.06 43.21 17.46
N SER A 5 36.66 43.08 16.18
CA SER A 5 35.45 42.32 15.80
C SER A 5 35.59 40.82 16.01
N ILE A 6 36.78 40.24 15.83
CA ILE A 6 37.02 38.80 16.04
C ILE A 6 36.97 38.46 17.55
N ALA A 7 37.53 39.33 18.41
CA ALA A 7 37.48 39.13 19.85
C ALA A 7 36.04 39.25 20.42
N ILE A 8 35.24 40.18 19.90
CA ILE A 8 33.83 40.34 20.29
C ILE A 8 32.98 39.16 19.78
N SER A 9 33.26 38.65 18.57
CA SER A 9 32.59 37.46 18.04
C SER A 9 32.96 36.17 18.79
N ALA A 10 34.20 36.05 19.27
CA ALA A 10 34.63 34.92 20.10
C ALA A 10 34.01 34.97 21.51
N PHE A 11 33.85 36.18 22.08
CA PHE A 11 33.21 36.36 23.38
C PHE A 11 31.68 36.15 23.32
N LEU A 12 31.04 36.47 22.19
CA LEU A 12 29.64 36.12 21.93
C LEU A 12 29.44 34.61 21.71
N PHE A 13 30.41 33.91 21.14
CA PHE A 13 30.32 32.45 20.96
C PHE A 13 30.45 31.67 22.29
N SER A 14 31.18 32.19 23.28
CA SER A 14 31.26 31.57 24.62
C SER A 14 29.99 31.70 25.45
N LEU A 15 29.09 32.63 25.14
CA LEU A 15 27.80 32.79 25.85
C LEU A 15 26.71 31.84 25.34
N VAL A 16 26.91 31.18 24.19
CA VAL A 16 25.94 30.23 23.60
C VAL A 16 26.13 28.80 24.13
N TRP A 17 27.13 28.56 24.98
CA TRP A 17 27.33 27.29 25.69
C TRP A 17 26.73 27.30 27.09
N ALA A 18 25.67 28.09 27.32
CA ALA A 18 24.74 27.75 28.39
C ALA A 18 23.99 26.47 27.94
N GLN A 19 24.48 25.31 28.37
CA GLN A 19 23.68 24.09 28.33
C GLN A 19 22.38 24.41 29.08
N PHE A 20 21.26 24.48 28.36
CA PHE A 20 19.94 24.51 28.99
C PHE A 20 19.80 23.19 29.75
N GLU A 21 20.00 23.22 31.07
CA GLU A 21 19.69 22.06 31.92
C GLU A 21 18.20 21.75 31.73
N THR A 22 17.91 20.57 31.18
CA THR A 22 16.53 20.11 31.07
C THR A 22 16.04 19.72 32.46
N PRO A 23 14.79 20.03 32.83
CA PRO A 23 14.24 19.73 34.16
C PRO A 23 13.99 18.22 34.42
N VAL A 24 14.46 17.35 33.52
CA VAL A 24 14.29 15.89 33.60
C VAL A 24 15.65 15.27 33.85
N ILE A 25 15.72 14.43 34.89
CA ILE A 25 16.88 13.61 35.21
C ILE A 25 16.60 12.18 34.74
N LEU A 26 17.40 11.69 33.79
CA LEU A 26 17.31 10.33 33.29
C LEU A 26 18.30 9.41 34.01
N SER A 27 17.83 8.25 34.45
CA SER A 27 18.68 7.17 34.97
C SER A 27 18.29 5.84 34.34
N ALA A 28 19.27 4.96 34.10
CA ALA A 28 19.04 3.64 33.52
C ALA A 28 19.67 2.56 34.40
N SER A 29 18.92 1.48 34.64
CA SER A 29 19.36 0.35 35.46
C SER A 29 18.89 -0.97 34.86
N GLN A 30 19.68 -2.02 35.07
CA GLN A 30 19.28 -3.39 34.71
C GLN A 30 18.28 -3.92 35.73
N LYS A 31 17.18 -4.54 35.27
CA LYS A 31 16.14 -5.10 36.16
C LYS A 31 16.65 -6.34 36.90
N GLU A 32 17.24 -7.28 36.18
CA GLU A 32 17.69 -8.59 36.67
C GLU A 32 18.95 -9.06 35.93
N ASP A 33 19.73 -9.95 36.53
CA ASP A 33 20.90 -10.60 35.89
C ASP A 33 20.44 -11.59 34.81
N VAL A 34 21.10 -11.55 33.64
CA VAL A 34 20.64 -12.22 32.41
C VAL A 34 21.72 -13.16 31.88
N ARG A 35 21.33 -14.22 31.18
CA ARG A 35 22.26 -15.17 30.53
C ARG A 35 22.31 -14.92 29.02
N SER A 36 23.32 -15.48 28.36
CA SER A 36 23.40 -15.42 26.89
C SER A 36 22.18 -16.12 26.26
N GLY A 37 21.54 -15.47 25.28
CA GLY A 37 20.30 -15.94 24.65
C GLY A 37 18.99 -15.62 25.42
N GLU A 38 19.04 -14.94 26.58
CA GLU A 38 17.85 -14.47 27.30
C GLU A 38 17.50 -13.01 26.94
N VAL A 39 16.25 -12.62 27.18
CA VAL A 39 15.74 -11.24 27.07
C VAL A 39 16.12 -10.47 28.34
N ALA A 40 16.97 -9.46 28.17
CA ALA A 40 17.35 -8.51 29.21
C ALA A 40 16.41 -7.30 29.23
N THR A 41 15.98 -6.84 30.41
CA THR A 41 15.16 -5.63 30.54
C THR A 41 15.93 -4.51 31.21
N ILE A 42 15.97 -3.36 30.53
CA ILE A 42 16.51 -2.11 31.07
C ILE A 42 15.36 -1.23 31.54
N ILE A 43 15.44 -0.74 32.77
CA ILE A 43 14.51 0.24 33.32
C ILE A 43 15.15 1.62 33.18
N VAL A 44 14.55 2.47 32.36
CA VAL A 44 14.88 3.89 32.23
C VAL A 44 13.88 4.68 33.07
N LYS A 45 14.35 5.39 34.08
CA LYS A 45 13.53 6.31 34.89
C LYS A 45 13.77 7.74 34.44
N ALA A 46 12.69 8.46 34.24
CA ALA A 46 12.69 9.90 34.05
C ALA A 46 12.06 10.55 35.28
N GLU A 47 12.84 11.31 36.03
CA GLU A 47 12.38 12.04 37.22
C GLU A 47 12.30 13.53 36.91
N MET A 48 11.21 14.18 37.31
CA MET A 48 10.93 15.60 37.09
C MET A 48 9.90 16.10 38.11
N ASP A 49 9.84 17.41 38.35
CA ASP A 49 8.80 17.99 39.21
C ASP A 49 7.40 17.83 38.59
N ASP A 50 6.35 17.80 39.42
CA ASP A 50 4.95 17.56 39.02
C ASP A 50 4.42 18.56 37.97
N GLU A 51 5.00 19.75 37.90
CA GLU A 51 4.64 20.79 36.94
C GLU A 51 5.08 20.46 35.50
N TRP A 52 6.02 19.52 35.35
CA TRP A 52 6.55 19.09 34.06
C TRP A 52 5.88 17.80 33.59
N ARG A 53 5.74 17.69 32.27
CA ARG A 53 5.20 16.51 31.59
C ARG A 53 6.09 16.07 30.44
N ILE A 54 6.17 14.75 30.28
CA ILE A 54 6.84 14.08 29.16
C ILE A 54 5.80 13.31 28.34
N TYR A 55 5.94 13.34 27.02
CA TYR A 55 4.98 12.71 26.11
C TYR A 55 5.14 11.19 26.06
N ALA A 56 4.03 10.48 25.88
CA ALA A 56 3.97 9.01 25.83
C ALA A 56 4.83 8.43 24.68
N LEU A 57 5.15 7.13 24.77
CA LEU A 57 5.85 6.38 23.71
C LEU A 57 4.97 6.24 22.45
N ARG A 58 3.64 6.17 22.63
CA ARG A 58 2.67 5.92 21.55
C ARG A 58 1.44 6.82 21.66
N ASN A 59 0.85 7.15 20.52
CA ASN A 59 -0.44 7.86 20.40
C ASN A 59 -0.50 9.17 21.20
N GLN A 60 0.57 9.97 21.16
CA GLN A 60 0.74 11.19 21.95
C GLN A 60 -0.03 12.43 21.42
N GLY A 61 -0.71 12.34 20.28
CA GLY A 61 -1.43 13.46 19.65
C GLY A 61 -0.63 14.21 18.57
N LYS A 62 -1.30 15.07 17.80
CA LYS A 62 -0.68 15.85 16.70
C LYS A 62 0.11 17.05 17.26
N GLY A 63 1.41 17.12 16.97
CA GLY A 63 2.25 18.26 17.37
C GLY A 63 3.49 17.87 18.18
N PRO A 64 3.34 17.30 19.40
CA PRO A 64 4.47 16.95 20.23
C PRO A 64 5.20 15.69 19.75
N VAL A 65 6.51 15.63 19.98
CA VAL A 65 7.35 14.48 19.62
C VAL A 65 7.23 13.40 20.69
N ALA A 66 6.86 12.18 20.27
CA ALA A 66 6.81 11.00 21.14
C ALA A 66 8.17 10.72 21.80
N SER A 67 8.14 10.25 23.04
CA SER A 67 9.34 9.72 23.66
C SER A 67 9.78 8.43 22.95
N LYS A 68 11.07 8.21 22.79
CA LYS A 68 11.62 7.00 22.17
C LYS A 68 12.86 6.52 22.91
N VAL A 69 12.83 5.27 23.37
CA VAL A 69 13.98 4.60 24.00
C VAL A 69 14.58 3.63 22.99
N THR A 70 15.88 3.77 22.72
CA THR A 70 16.62 2.89 21.80
C THR A 70 17.81 2.29 22.53
N ILE A 71 18.01 0.97 22.39
CA ILE A 71 19.12 0.25 23.00
C ILE A 71 20.11 -0.16 21.89
N SER A 72 21.40 0.03 22.12
CA SER A 72 22.45 -0.32 21.17
C SER A 72 23.70 -0.83 21.89
N GLY A 73 24.33 -1.87 21.37
CA GLY A 73 25.55 -2.44 21.94
C GLY A 73 25.94 -3.75 21.27
N ASP A 74 27.18 -4.18 21.46
CA ASP A 74 27.73 -5.38 20.80
C ASP A 74 27.02 -6.67 21.21
N ILE A 75 26.42 -6.69 22.40
CA ILE A 75 25.69 -7.83 22.96
C ILE A 75 24.21 -7.89 22.55
N VAL A 76 23.69 -6.86 21.88
CA VAL A 76 22.28 -6.74 21.52
C VAL A 76 22.02 -7.43 20.17
N LYS A 77 21.10 -8.40 20.16
CA LYS A 77 20.66 -9.13 18.96
C LYS A 77 19.40 -8.49 18.36
N ASP A 78 18.42 -8.18 19.20
CA ASP A 78 17.15 -7.56 18.83
C ASP A 78 16.60 -6.71 20.00
N ILE A 79 15.67 -5.79 19.71
CA ILE A 79 15.04 -4.90 20.70
C ILE A 79 13.55 -5.22 20.76
N GLY A 80 13.04 -5.52 21.96
CA GLY A 80 11.63 -5.80 22.17
C GLY A 80 10.81 -4.53 22.45
N MET A 81 9.50 -4.70 22.55
CA MET A 81 8.54 -3.62 22.79
C MET A 81 8.84 -2.85 24.09
N VAL A 82 9.09 -1.54 24.00
CA VAL A 82 9.25 -0.68 25.19
C VAL A 82 7.88 -0.49 25.85
N GLN A 83 7.79 -0.83 27.13
CA GLN A 83 6.59 -0.66 27.95
C GLN A 83 6.70 0.62 28.78
N GLU A 84 5.61 1.37 28.86
CA GLU A 84 5.44 2.50 29.77
C GLU A 84 4.31 2.23 30.75
N LYS A 85 4.31 2.96 31.87
CA LYS A 85 3.13 3.07 32.73
C LYS A 85 1.99 3.71 31.93
N GLU A 86 0.74 3.49 32.34
CA GLU A 86 -0.41 4.09 31.65
C GLU A 86 -0.35 5.63 31.67
N PRO A 87 -0.30 6.30 30.50
CA PRO A 87 -0.20 7.75 30.41
C PRO A 87 -1.55 8.43 30.65
N LEU A 88 -1.50 9.64 31.22
CA LEU A 88 -2.69 10.48 31.41
C LEU A 88 -3.09 11.11 30.08
N VAL A 89 -4.37 11.01 29.74
CA VAL A 89 -4.95 11.63 28.54
C VAL A 89 -5.52 12.99 28.94
N LYS A 90 -4.99 14.07 28.38
CA LYS A 90 -5.49 15.42 28.65
C LYS A 90 -5.38 16.31 27.41
N TYR A 91 -6.31 17.25 27.28
CA TYR A 91 -6.21 18.28 26.24
C TYR A 91 -5.02 19.20 26.51
N ASP A 92 -4.20 19.44 25.48
CA ASP A 92 -3.02 20.28 25.56
C ASP A 92 -3.24 21.59 24.80
N ASP A 93 -3.39 22.68 25.55
CA ASP A 93 -3.61 24.02 25.01
C ASP A 93 -2.44 24.50 24.12
N ALA A 94 -1.22 23.98 24.34
CA ALA A 94 -0.05 24.36 23.55
C ALA A 94 -0.04 23.78 22.13
N PHE A 95 -0.72 22.64 21.92
CA PHE A 95 -0.74 21.91 20.65
C PHE A 95 -2.14 21.76 20.06
N GLU A 96 -3.16 22.34 20.72
CA GLU A 96 -4.57 22.31 20.31
C GLU A 96 -5.09 20.89 20.01
N THR A 97 -4.61 19.90 20.77
CA THR A 97 -4.97 18.49 20.61
C THR A 97 -5.00 17.77 21.95
N THR A 98 -5.74 16.66 22.03
CA THR A 98 -5.59 15.70 23.12
C THR A 98 -4.23 15.02 23.04
N THR A 99 -3.45 15.09 24.12
CA THR A 99 -2.14 14.44 24.23
C THR A 99 -2.13 13.41 25.36
N ARG A 100 -1.22 12.43 25.23
CA ARG A 100 -0.95 11.42 26.26
C ARG A 100 0.39 11.73 26.92
N THR A 101 0.38 11.96 28.23
CA THR A 101 1.56 12.46 28.96
C THR A 101 1.73 11.84 30.34
N HIS A 102 2.98 11.82 30.82
CA HIS A 102 3.33 11.45 32.20
C HIS A 102 3.75 12.69 32.98
N HIS A 103 3.22 12.85 34.20
CA HIS A 103 3.51 13.96 35.12
C HIS A 103 4.35 13.48 36.31
N GLY A 104 5.26 14.31 36.81
CA GLY A 104 6.05 14.01 38.02
C GLY A 104 7.06 12.85 37.86
N GLY A 105 7.24 12.36 36.63
CA GLY A 105 8.16 11.28 36.29
C GLY A 105 7.49 10.01 35.76
N THR A 106 8.28 9.15 35.11
CA THR A 106 7.82 7.87 34.54
C THR A 106 8.95 6.85 34.45
N SER A 107 8.61 5.58 34.26
CA SER A 107 9.56 4.51 33.99
C SER A 107 9.24 3.79 32.69
N PHE A 108 10.26 3.64 31.85
CA PHE A 108 10.21 2.91 30.60
C PHE A 108 10.96 1.58 30.77
N GLN A 109 10.30 0.46 30.50
CA GLN A 109 10.91 -0.86 30.50
C GLN A 109 11.24 -1.24 29.06
N ALA A 110 12.52 -1.32 28.74
CA ALA A 110 13.01 -1.60 27.40
C ALA A 110 13.67 -2.99 27.36
N PRO A 111 12.96 -4.03 26.88
CA PRO A 111 13.51 -5.37 26.72
C PRO A 111 14.41 -5.46 25.47
N PHE A 112 15.48 -6.24 25.53
CA PHE A 112 16.37 -6.52 24.41
C PHE A 112 16.93 -7.95 24.50
N LEU A 113 17.21 -8.58 23.36
CA LEU A 113 17.66 -9.96 23.29
C LEU A 113 19.18 -9.97 23.33
N VAL A 114 19.76 -10.72 24.27
CA VAL A 114 21.21 -10.91 24.36
C VAL A 114 21.64 -11.95 23.31
N LYS A 115 22.74 -11.69 22.60
CA LYS A 115 23.29 -12.66 21.64
C LYS A 115 23.65 -14.00 22.32
N ASP A 116 23.63 -15.06 21.53
CA ASP A 116 23.82 -16.44 22.00
C ASP A 116 25.28 -16.75 22.38
N ASP A 117 26.23 -15.93 21.91
CA ASP A 117 27.69 -16.15 21.97
C ASP A 117 28.45 -15.19 22.91
N VAL A 118 27.74 -14.53 23.83
CA VAL A 118 28.36 -13.54 24.73
C VAL A 118 29.07 -14.21 25.92
N LEU A 119 30.31 -13.80 26.19
CA LEU A 119 31.07 -14.26 27.36
C LEU A 119 30.49 -13.69 28.67
N PRO A 120 30.45 -14.48 29.77
CA PRO A 120 30.03 -13.98 31.09
C PRO A 120 30.89 -12.79 31.54
N GLY A 121 30.25 -11.75 32.08
CA GLY A 121 30.93 -10.54 32.50
C GLY A 121 30.07 -9.28 32.38
N LYS A 122 30.68 -8.13 32.68
CA LYS A 122 30.03 -6.81 32.55
C LYS A 122 30.27 -6.26 31.16
N HIS A 123 29.19 -5.99 30.43
CA HIS A 123 29.23 -5.45 29.07
C HIS A 123 28.55 -4.09 29.03
N VAL A 124 29.16 -3.15 28.31
CA VAL A 124 28.62 -1.79 28.19
C VAL A 124 27.53 -1.76 27.12
N VAL A 125 26.35 -1.27 27.49
CA VAL A 125 25.22 -1.05 26.59
C VAL A 125 24.87 0.44 26.59
N LYS A 126 24.65 0.99 25.39
CA LYS A 126 24.23 2.38 25.19
C LYS A 126 22.72 2.45 25.07
N VAL A 127 22.10 3.23 25.94
CA VAL A 127 20.66 3.52 25.95
C VAL A 127 20.46 4.97 25.54
N ALA A 128 19.79 5.20 24.43
CA ALA A 128 19.47 6.54 23.93
C ALA A 128 17.99 6.84 24.16
N VAL A 129 17.69 7.96 24.81
CA VAL A 129 16.32 8.41 25.09
C VAL A 129 16.09 9.72 24.35
N LEU A 130 15.18 9.72 23.39
CA LEU A 130 14.63 10.93 22.79
C LEU A 130 13.39 11.31 23.59
N TYR A 131 13.34 12.54 24.09
CA TYR A 131 12.21 13.03 24.88
C TYR A 131 11.96 14.51 24.62
N GLN A 132 10.72 14.92 24.83
CA GLN A 132 10.31 16.32 24.82
C GLN A 132 9.56 16.62 26.10
N VAL A 133 9.88 17.76 26.73
CA VAL A 133 9.35 18.15 28.04
C VAL A 133 8.65 19.49 27.90
N CYS A 134 7.44 19.56 28.42
CA CYS A 134 6.62 20.76 28.42
C CYS A 134 6.01 20.97 29.80
N ASN A 135 5.64 22.21 30.12
CA ASN A 135 4.70 22.53 31.19
C ASN A 135 3.51 23.32 30.60
N ALA A 136 2.80 24.10 31.41
CA ALA A 136 1.64 24.88 30.96
C ALA A 136 1.99 26.10 30.08
N THR A 137 3.23 26.61 30.16
CA THR A 137 3.61 27.90 29.56
C THR A 137 4.84 27.79 28.65
N LEU A 138 5.67 26.76 28.82
CA LEU A 138 6.95 26.58 28.18
C LEU A 138 7.14 25.14 27.71
N CYS A 139 7.65 24.99 26.49
CA CYS A 139 8.06 23.72 25.92
C CYS A 139 9.53 23.77 25.52
N TYR A 140 10.31 22.78 25.98
CA TYR A 140 11.67 22.59 25.52
C TYR A 140 11.68 21.86 24.16
N PRO A 141 12.66 22.15 23.28
CA PRO A 141 12.84 21.37 22.07
C PRO A 141 13.18 19.91 22.41
N PRO A 142 12.83 18.94 21.54
CA PRO A 142 13.18 17.54 21.74
C PRO A 142 14.68 17.34 21.95
N ASN A 143 15.06 16.65 23.01
CA ASN A 143 16.45 16.35 23.34
C ASN A 143 16.72 14.85 23.30
N LYS A 144 17.94 14.47 22.91
CA LYS A 144 18.38 13.08 22.87
C LYS A 144 19.56 12.87 23.81
N GLU A 145 19.31 12.23 24.94
CA GLU A 145 20.34 11.88 25.91
C GLU A 145 20.80 10.44 25.71
N SER A 146 22.09 10.16 25.94
CA SER A 146 22.67 8.83 25.82
C SER A 146 23.30 8.41 27.15
N LEU A 147 22.77 7.33 27.74
CA LEU A 147 23.25 6.72 28.97
C LEU A 147 24.05 5.46 28.64
N PHE A 148 25.15 5.24 29.36
CA PHE A 148 25.95 4.02 29.24
C PHE A 148 25.79 3.20 30.52
N ILE A 149 25.28 1.97 30.39
CA ILE A 149 25.05 1.07 31.51
C ILE A 149 25.89 -0.19 31.37
N ASN A 150 26.29 -0.76 32.50
CA ASN A 150 26.94 -2.07 32.54
C ASN A 150 25.88 -3.15 32.76
N VAL A 151 25.64 -3.97 31.74
CA VAL A 151 24.77 -5.14 31.81
C VAL A 151 25.61 -6.34 32.27
N ASN A 152 25.18 -6.98 33.36
CA ASN A 152 25.85 -8.14 33.92
C ASN A 152 25.28 -9.43 33.30
N ILE A 153 26.17 -10.23 32.70
CA ILE A 153 25.83 -11.52 32.09
C ILE A 153 26.40 -12.66 32.93
N VAL A 154 25.55 -13.57 33.39
CA VAL A 154 25.90 -14.70 34.26
C VAL A 154 26.01 -15.99 33.45
N GLU A 155 26.87 -16.91 33.89
CA GLU A 155 27.06 -18.21 33.26
C GLU A 155 25.85 -19.13 33.47
N GLY A 156 25.34 -19.75 32.39
CA GLY A 156 24.27 -20.75 32.44
C GLY A 156 23.48 -20.85 31.12
N LEU A 157 22.71 -21.94 30.96
CA LEU A 157 21.77 -22.10 29.84
C LEU A 157 20.55 -21.15 29.99
N PRO A 158 19.94 -20.70 28.88
CA PRO A 158 18.78 -19.80 28.91
C PRO A 158 17.60 -20.45 29.63
N ARG A 159 16.93 -19.70 30.51
CA ARG A 159 15.76 -20.13 31.28
C ARG A 159 14.49 -19.94 30.44
N ASP A 160 13.62 -20.96 30.41
CA ASP A 160 12.41 -21.00 29.57
C ASP A 160 11.46 -19.79 29.71
N GLY A 161 11.46 -19.10 30.86
CA GLY A 161 10.67 -17.88 31.10
C GLY A 161 11.23 -16.58 30.54
N PHE A 162 12.47 -16.58 30.02
CA PHE A 162 13.19 -15.38 29.55
C PHE A 162 13.57 -15.46 28.06
N VAL A 163 13.06 -16.44 27.31
CA VAL A 163 13.36 -16.63 25.88
C VAL A 163 12.30 -16.00 24.97
N ALA A 164 11.09 -15.75 25.50
CA ALA A 164 10.00 -15.15 24.74
C ALA A 164 10.15 -13.63 24.67
N MET A 165 10.51 -13.12 23.48
CA MET A 165 10.49 -11.70 23.16
C MET A 165 9.24 -11.38 22.32
N VAL A 166 8.45 -10.41 22.75
CA VAL A 166 7.46 -9.75 21.89
C VAL A 166 8.21 -8.72 21.05
N SER A 167 8.71 -9.16 19.88
CA SER A 167 9.32 -8.27 18.88
C SER A 167 8.21 -7.64 18.06
N ASP A 168 8.14 -6.31 18.07
CA ASP A 168 7.33 -5.51 17.16
C ASP A 168 8.24 -5.01 16.04
N SER A 169 8.73 -5.95 15.23
CA SER A 169 9.29 -5.61 13.93
C SER A 169 8.18 -5.70 12.90
N GLU A 170 7.39 -4.63 12.79
CA GLU A 170 6.55 -4.43 11.61
C GLU A 170 7.47 -4.36 10.38
N SER A 171 7.60 -5.46 9.65
CA SER A 171 8.31 -5.49 8.38
C SER A 171 7.50 -4.73 7.31
N VAL A 172 8.21 -4.08 6.37
CA VAL A 172 7.63 -3.42 5.16
C VAL A 172 6.57 -4.28 4.43
N LEU A 173 6.76 -5.59 4.48
CA LEU A 173 5.75 -6.58 4.14
C LEU A 173 5.20 -7.12 5.46
N ASP A 174 3.91 -6.96 5.73
CA ASP A 174 3.31 -7.62 6.88
C ASP A 174 3.48 -9.16 6.77
N SER A 175 3.20 -9.89 7.85
CA SER A 175 3.20 -11.37 7.84
C SER A 175 2.27 -11.98 6.77
N SER A 176 1.44 -11.13 6.17
CA SER A 176 0.43 -11.41 5.16
C SER A 176 0.83 -11.06 3.72
N GLY A 177 2.02 -10.49 3.49
CA GLY A 177 2.52 -10.09 2.18
C GLY A 177 1.82 -8.86 1.56
N ASN A 178 1.18 -8.02 2.37
CA ASN A 178 0.67 -6.70 1.94
C ASN A 178 1.72 -5.62 2.21
N ILE A 179 1.64 -4.54 1.42
CA ILE A 179 2.52 -3.38 1.56
C ILE A 179 1.97 -2.52 2.69
N ASN A 180 2.64 -2.51 3.84
CA ASN A 180 2.34 -1.56 4.91
C ASN A 180 3.20 -0.30 4.71
N LEU A 181 2.57 0.74 4.17
CA LEU A 181 3.24 2.00 3.86
C LEU A 181 3.70 2.71 5.15
N ASP A 182 2.92 2.63 6.22
CA ASP A 182 3.21 3.28 7.49
C ASP A 182 4.37 2.57 8.20
N ALA A 183 4.41 1.23 8.18
CA ALA A 183 5.56 0.46 8.65
C ALA A 183 6.84 0.80 7.89
N ALA A 184 6.75 0.91 6.55
CA ALA A 184 7.91 1.29 5.72
C ALA A 184 8.40 2.73 6.02
N ILE A 185 7.48 3.65 6.33
CA ILE A 185 7.80 5.02 6.77
C ILE A 185 8.46 5.01 8.16
N MET A 186 7.98 4.16 9.07
CA MET A 186 8.50 4.02 10.44
C MET A 186 9.87 3.33 10.48
N GLU A 187 10.12 2.35 9.61
CA GLU A 187 11.39 1.63 9.48
C GLU A 187 12.50 2.52 8.89
N GLY A 188 12.12 3.50 8.06
CA GLY A 188 12.95 4.65 7.71
C GLY A 188 12.98 5.00 6.22
N PHE A 189 13.83 5.97 5.86
CA PHE A 189 13.91 6.52 4.50
C PHE A 189 14.32 5.51 3.44
N PHE A 190 15.25 4.60 3.76
CA PHE A 190 15.81 3.64 2.81
C PHE A 190 14.85 2.50 2.45
N PRO A 191 14.18 1.82 3.41
CA PRO A 191 13.14 0.83 3.11
C PRO A 191 12.00 1.38 2.24
N PHE A 192 11.53 2.60 2.53
CA PHE A 192 10.50 3.27 1.74
C PHE A 192 10.92 3.51 0.28
N ILE A 193 12.14 4.01 0.06
CA ILE A 193 12.68 4.21 -1.31
C ILE A 193 12.79 2.90 -2.05
N LEU A 194 13.29 1.85 -1.38
CA LEU A 194 13.42 0.53 -1.98
C LEU A 194 12.05 -0.01 -2.40
N LEU A 195 11.03 0.13 -1.55
CA LEU A 195 9.66 -0.24 -1.87
C LEU A 195 9.11 0.53 -3.09
N ALA A 196 9.26 1.86 -3.11
CA ALA A 196 8.79 2.69 -4.22
C ALA A 196 9.50 2.34 -5.55
N LEU A 197 10.80 2.05 -5.47
CA LEU A 197 11.61 1.62 -6.61
C LEU A 197 11.18 0.23 -7.12
N SER A 198 10.98 -0.73 -6.23
CA SER A 198 10.48 -2.06 -6.56
C SER A 198 9.11 -2.01 -7.23
N MET A 199 8.19 -1.19 -6.72
CA MET A 199 6.87 -1.01 -7.32
C MET A 199 6.93 -0.33 -8.69
N GLY A 200 7.84 0.63 -8.88
CA GLY A 200 8.10 1.26 -10.18
C GLY A 200 8.58 0.25 -11.23
N PHE A 201 9.50 -0.64 -10.84
CA PHE A 201 9.96 -1.71 -11.74
C PHE A 201 8.88 -2.77 -11.99
N LEU A 202 8.14 -3.18 -10.97
CA LEU A 202 7.07 -4.17 -11.11
C LEU A 202 5.96 -3.67 -12.05
N SER A 203 5.66 -2.37 -12.01
CA SER A 203 4.67 -1.74 -12.88
C SER A 203 5.01 -1.85 -14.37
N LEU A 204 6.28 -2.05 -14.75
CA LEU A 204 6.67 -2.22 -16.15
C LEU A 204 6.18 -3.54 -16.75
N LEU A 205 5.94 -4.55 -15.90
CA LEU A 205 5.42 -5.85 -16.31
C LEU A 205 3.90 -5.82 -16.53
N THR A 206 3.24 -4.69 -16.27
CA THR A 206 1.80 -4.56 -16.47
C THR A 206 1.43 -4.56 -17.96
N PRO A 207 0.27 -5.12 -18.32
CA PRO A 207 -0.15 -5.27 -19.71
C PRO A 207 -0.34 -3.94 -20.45
N CYS A 208 -0.49 -2.82 -19.74
CA CYS A 208 -0.73 -1.50 -20.32
C CYS A 208 0.55 -0.80 -20.79
N VAL A 209 1.70 -1.19 -20.22
CA VAL A 209 2.99 -0.54 -20.45
C VAL A 209 3.78 -1.29 -21.52
N PHE A 210 3.64 -2.61 -21.55
CA PHE A 210 4.32 -3.49 -22.51
C PHE A 210 4.05 -3.13 -23.99
N PRO A 211 2.81 -2.81 -24.42
CA PRO A 211 2.48 -2.41 -25.80
C PRO A 211 3.11 -1.08 -26.22
N MET A 212 3.44 -0.20 -25.27
CA MET A 212 4.03 1.11 -25.54
C MET A 212 5.54 1.04 -25.76
N ILE A 213 6.22 -0.05 -25.36
CA ILE A 213 7.67 -0.23 -25.58
C ILE A 213 8.00 -0.19 -27.09
N PRO A 214 7.34 -0.96 -27.98
CA PRO A 214 7.61 -0.87 -29.42
C PRO A 214 7.32 0.51 -30.04
N ILE A 215 6.30 1.21 -29.57
CA ILE A 215 5.93 2.55 -30.08
C ILE A 215 7.00 3.57 -29.72
N THR A 216 7.43 3.57 -28.45
CA THR A 216 8.51 4.45 -27.97
C THR A 216 9.84 4.15 -28.66
N VAL A 217 10.18 2.87 -28.82
CA VAL A 217 11.36 2.44 -29.57
C VAL A 217 11.32 2.91 -31.02
N SER A 218 10.21 2.71 -31.74
CA SER A 218 10.06 3.12 -33.14
C SER A 218 10.16 4.64 -33.31
N PHE A 219 9.59 5.39 -32.37
CA PHE A 219 9.69 6.85 -32.32
C PHE A 219 11.15 7.31 -32.15
N PHE A 220 11.92 6.70 -31.24
CA PHE A 220 13.32 7.06 -31.01
C PHE A 220 14.26 6.60 -32.11
N ILE A 221 14.02 5.45 -32.76
CA ILE A 221 14.79 5.01 -33.94
C ILE A 221 14.63 6.03 -35.08
N LYS A 222 13.40 6.39 -35.42
CA LYS A 222 13.11 7.38 -36.48
C LYS A 222 13.72 8.76 -36.17
N ARG A 223 13.86 9.09 -34.89
CA ARG A 223 14.52 10.33 -34.44
C ARG A 223 16.04 10.27 -34.41
N GLY A 224 16.62 9.12 -34.07
CA GLY A 224 18.06 8.87 -34.10
C GLY A 224 18.64 8.99 -35.52
N GLU A 225 17.81 8.75 -36.54
CA GLU A 225 18.17 8.96 -37.96
C GLU A 225 18.17 10.45 -38.38
N SER A 226 17.46 11.32 -37.67
CA SER A 226 17.38 12.75 -37.98
C SER A 226 18.52 13.53 -37.32
N LYS A 227 19.40 14.15 -38.12
CA LYS A 227 20.62 14.88 -37.71
C LYS A 227 20.44 16.08 -36.74
N LYS A 228 19.24 16.36 -36.21
CA LYS A 228 18.91 17.58 -35.44
C LYS A 228 18.50 17.31 -33.99
N GLY A 229 19.34 16.63 -33.22
CA GLY A 229 19.23 16.54 -31.76
C GLY A 229 20.14 15.47 -31.16
N SER A 230 20.70 15.70 -29.98
CA SER A 230 21.46 14.65 -29.28
C SER A 230 20.48 13.61 -28.70
N PRO A 231 20.72 12.30 -28.91
CA PRO A 231 19.87 11.23 -28.34
C PRO A 231 19.71 11.35 -26.83
N LEU A 232 20.78 11.76 -26.13
CA LEU A 232 20.78 12.00 -24.68
C LEU A 232 19.81 13.11 -24.25
N SER A 233 19.75 14.23 -24.98
CA SER A 233 18.84 15.34 -24.64
C SER A 233 17.38 14.91 -24.78
N ASN A 234 17.06 14.21 -25.88
CA ASN A 234 15.71 13.69 -26.11
C ASN A 234 15.30 12.64 -25.08
N ALA A 235 16.22 11.76 -24.67
CA ALA A 235 16.00 10.77 -23.62
C ALA A 235 15.76 11.42 -22.25
N LEU A 236 16.57 12.42 -21.88
CA LEU A 236 16.41 13.17 -20.62
C LEU A 236 15.10 13.95 -20.58
N ILE A 237 14.72 14.62 -21.68
CA ILE A 237 13.44 15.34 -21.78
C ILE A 237 12.27 14.37 -21.66
N TYR A 238 12.37 13.19 -22.27
CA TYR A 238 11.32 12.17 -22.19
C TYR A 238 11.16 11.61 -20.78
N ALA A 239 12.26 11.17 -20.15
CA ALA A 239 12.26 10.66 -18.79
C ALA A 239 11.82 11.73 -17.78
N GLY A 240 12.34 12.95 -17.91
CA GLY A 240 11.93 14.09 -17.10
C GLY A 240 10.46 14.45 -17.30
N GLY A 241 9.93 14.34 -18.51
CA GLY A 241 8.50 14.52 -18.81
C GLY A 241 7.62 13.48 -18.12
N ILE A 242 8.04 12.21 -18.09
CA ILE A 242 7.34 11.15 -17.35
C ILE A 242 7.32 11.44 -15.85
N VAL A 243 8.49 11.75 -15.26
CA VAL A 243 8.62 12.07 -13.83
C VAL A 243 7.78 13.29 -13.46
N ALA A 244 7.86 14.36 -14.25
CA ALA A 244 7.09 15.57 -14.02
C ALA A 244 5.59 15.34 -14.13
N THR A 245 5.12 14.59 -15.14
CA THR A 245 3.69 14.35 -15.34
C THR A 245 3.11 13.41 -14.29
N PHE A 246 3.79 12.34 -13.89
CA PHE A 246 3.34 11.48 -12.78
C PHE A 246 3.31 12.24 -11.45
N SER A 247 4.35 13.04 -11.17
CA SER A 247 4.41 13.82 -9.93
C SER A 247 3.34 14.91 -9.90
N LEU A 248 3.14 15.62 -11.01
CA LEU A 248 2.12 16.66 -11.14
C LEU A 248 0.71 16.06 -11.06
N LEU A 249 0.45 14.97 -11.76
CA LEU A 249 -0.85 14.32 -11.74
C LEU A 249 -1.13 13.73 -10.36
N GLY A 250 -0.16 13.07 -9.72
CA GLY A 250 -0.29 12.63 -8.32
C GLY A 250 -0.58 13.78 -7.36
N PHE A 251 0.11 14.92 -7.50
CA PHE A 251 -0.11 16.10 -6.67
C PHE A 251 -1.49 16.73 -6.90
N ILE A 252 -1.92 16.88 -8.16
CA ILE A 252 -3.25 17.40 -8.51
C ILE A 252 -4.33 16.48 -7.95
N LEU A 253 -4.17 15.15 -8.09
CA LEU A 253 -5.12 14.21 -7.53
C LEU A 253 -5.12 14.29 -6.00
N ALA A 254 -3.98 14.38 -5.32
CA ALA A 254 -3.93 14.56 -3.87
C ALA A 254 -4.73 15.80 -3.40
N LEU A 255 -4.65 16.91 -4.13
CA LEU A 255 -5.37 18.15 -3.81
C LEU A 255 -6.86 18.10 -4.17
N THR A 256 -7.23 17.45 -5.27
CA THR A 256 -8.60 17.49 -5.81
C THR A 256 -9.49 16.37 -5.29
N LEU A 257 -8.90 15.20 -5.06
CA LEU A 257 -9.59 13.96 -4.71
C LEU A 257 -9.49 13.62 -3.22
N GLY A 258 -8.52 14.18 -2.49
CA GLY A 258 -8.33 13.94 -1.05
C GLY A 258 -8.12 12.45 -0.71
N ALA A 259 -8.40 12.07 0.55
CA ALA A 259 -8.24 10.69 1.04
C ALA A 259 -9.07 9.67 0.25
N SER A 260 -10.27 10.06 -0.18
CA SER A 260 -11.27 9.15 -0.75
C SER A 260 -11.28 9.07 -2.27
N GLY A 261 -10.66 10.03 -2.96
CA GLY A 261 -10.93 10.12 -4.39
C GLY A 261 -10.19 9.09 -5.25
N ALA A 262 -9.20 8.36 -4.71
CA ALA A 262 -8.72 7.13 -5.36
C ALA A 262 -9.83 6.07 -5.47
N ASN A 263 -10.58 5.88 -4.38
CA ASN A 263 -11.71 4.95 -4.33
C ASN A 263 -12.89 5.47 -5.18
N GLN A 264 -13.21 6.76 -5.11
CA GLN A 264 -14.27 7.35 -5.94
C GLN A 264 -13.96 7.28 -7.44
N LEU A 265 -12.71 7.47 -7.84
CA LEU A 265 -12.29 7.36 -9.23
C LEU A 265 -12.39 5.91 -9.73
N ALA A 266 -12.00 4.95 -8.89
CA ALA A 266 -12.08 3.52 -9.19
C ALA A 266 -13.53 3.01 -9.24
N ALA A 267 -14.43 3.61 -8.47
CA ALA A 267 -15.85 3.26 -8.46
C ALA A 267 -16.66 4.01 -9.54
N ASN A 268 -16.11 5.07 -10.15
CA ASN A 268 -16.84 5.89 -11.11
C ASN A 268 -17.19 5.10 -12.39
N PRO A 269 -18.48 4.91 -12.72
CA PRO A 269 -18.91 4.11 -13.87
C PRO A 269 -18.41 4.64 -15.22
N TRP A 270 -18.34 5.97 -15.38
CA TRP A 270 -17.90 6.60 -16.62
C TRP A 270 -16.40 6.42 -16.85
N VAL A 271 -15.60 6.52 -15.78
CA VAL A 271 -14.16 6.29 -15.83
C VAL A 271 -13.87 4.82 -16.13
N ASN A 272 -14.56 3.90 -15.46
CA ASN A 272 -14.43 2.46 -15.72
C ASN A 272 -14.82 2.10 -17.16
N LEU A 273 -15.89 2.69 -17.71
CA LEU A 273 -16.29 2.47 -19.10
C LEU A 273 -15.27 3.04 -20.09
N PHE A 274 -14.71 4.22 -19.81
CA PHE A 274 -13.65 4.83 -20.62
C PHE A 274 -12.39 3.95 -20.64
N ILE A 275 -11.94 3.47 -19.48
CA ILE A 275 -10.77 2.58 -19.36
C ILE A 275 -11.04 1.24 -20.05
N ALA A 276 -12.23 0.66 -19.86
CA ALA A 276 -12.60 -0.59 -20.54
C ALA A 276 -12.60 -0.44 -22.07
N SER A 277 -13.16 0.66 -22.59
CA SER A 277 -13.14 0.98 -24.02
C SER A 277 -11.72 1.11 -24.56
N LEU A 278 -10.84 1.79 -23.80
CA LEU A 278 -9.43 1.94 -24.12
C LEU A 278 -8.69 0.60 -24.17
N PHE A 279 -8.92 -0.29 -23.20
CA PHE A 279 -8.33 -1.64 -23.18
C PHE A 279 -8.85 -2.52 -24.30
N ILE A 280 -10.15 -2.45 -24.64
CA ILE A 280 -10.70 -3.16 -25.81
C ILE A 280 -10.03 -2.64 -27.09
N TYR A 281 -9.85 -1.32 -27.20
CA TYR A 281 -9.18 -0.69 -28.32
C TYR A 281 -7.71 -1.14 -28.44
N PHE A 282 -6.96 -1.24 -27.35
CA PHE A 282 -5.58 -1.73 -27.39
C PHE A 282 -5.50 -3.25 -27.62
N ALA A 283 -6.40 -4.04 -27.03
CA ALA A 283 -6.46 -5.48 -27.25
C ALA A 283 -6.66 -5.82 -28.73
N PHE A 284 -7.57 -5.13 -29.43
CA PHE A 284 -7.76 -5.31 -30.87
C PHE A 284 -6.56 -4.84 -31.71
N SER A 285 -5.85 -3.81 -31.26
CA SER A 285 -4.57 -3.43 -31.88
C SER A 285 -3.51 -4.52 -31.69
N LEU A 286 -3.42 -5.14 -30.52
CA LEU A 286 -2.50 -6.23 -30.22
C LEU A 286 -2.80 -7.52 -31.00
N PHE A 287 -4.08 -7.78 -31.32
CA PHE A 287 -4.48 -8.84 -32.24
C PHE A 287 -4.13 -8.56 -33.72
N GLY A 288 -3.67 -7.34 -34.03
CA GLY A 288 -3.31 -6.94 -35.38
C GLY A 288 -4.51 -6.75 -36.31
N MET A 289 -5.70 -6.45 -35.75
CA MET A 289 -6.90 -6.10 -36.54
C MET A 289 -6.73 -4.73 -37.21
N TYR A 290 -6.05 -3.80 -36.52
CA TYR A 290 -5.61 -2.52 -37.04
C TYR A 290 -4.26 -2.15 -36.43
N GLU A 291 -3.37 -1.58 -37.25
CA GLU A 291 -2.22 -0.85 -36.72
C GLU A 291 -2.72 0.50 -36.21
N ILE A 292 -2.19 0.98 -35.07
CA ILE A 292 -2.49 2.33 -34.56
C ILE A 292 -1.80 3.32 -35.50
N ASP A 293 -2.43 3.56 -36.64
CA ASP A 293 -2.08 4.65 -37.52
C ASP A 293 -2.76 5.90 -37.01
N ILE A 294 -1.95 6.90 -36.69
CA ILE A 294 -2.45 8.23 -36.37
C ILE A 294 -3.29 8.70 -37.57
N PRO A 295 -4.57 9.08 -37.39
CA PRO A 295 -5.44 9.42 -38.51
C PRO A 295 -4.78 10.49 -39.38
N ASP A 296 -4.87 10.35 -40.71
CA ASP A 296 -4.07 11.15 -41.66
C ASP A 296 -4.19 12.67 -41.46
N LYS A 297 -5.31 13.15 -40.90
CA LYS A 297 -5.51 14.57 -40.54
C LYS A 297 -4.67 15.00 -39.34
N LEU A 298 -4.56 14.19 -38.28
CA LEU A 298 -3.64 14.42 -37.17
C LEU A 298 -2.20 14.17 -37.59
N LYS A 299 -1.95 13.20 -38.47
CA LYS A 299 -0.63 12.95 -39.05
C LYS A 299 -0.18 14.13 -39.90
N GLN A 300 -1.05 14.76 -40.69
CA GLN A 300 -0.75 15.96 -41.46
C GLN A 300 -0.60 17.23 -40.60
N LEU A 301 -1.39 17.38 -39.53
CA LEU A 301 -1.19 18.43 -38.52
C LEU A 301 0.13 18.23 -37.78
N SER A 302 0.42 17.00 -37.35
CA SER A 302 1.65 16.59 -36.70
C SER A 302 2.85 16.63 -37.64
N LEU A 303 2.72 16.40 -38.95
CA LEU A 303 3.79 16.54 -39.94
C LEU A 303 4.07 18.02 -40.26
N ARG A 304 3.03 18.87 -40.27
CA ARG A 304 3.18 20.34 -40.36
C ARG A 304 3.73 20.96 -39.07
N GLN A 305 3.48 20.34 -37.92
CA GLN A 305 4.07 20.71 -36.62
C GLN A 305 5.35 19.92 -36.28
N GLU A 306 5.70 18.83 -36.95
CA GLU A 306 6.98 18.12 -36.83
C GLU A 306 8.12 18.96 -37.40
N SER A 307 7.82 19.90 -38.30
CA SER A 307 8.71 20.99 -38.69
C SER A 307 8.87 22.09 -37.61
N ARG A 308 8.13 22.03 -36.49
CA ARG A 308 8.28 22.91 -35.32
C ARG A 308 8.54 22.12 -34.03
N ASP A 309 9.84 22.02 -33.76
CA ASP A 309 10.49 21.90 -32.46
C ASP A 309 10.45 20.54 -31.74
N GLY A 310 11.63 19.91 -31.67
CA GLY A 310 11.88 18.55 -31.21
C GLY A 310 11.63 18.29 -29.72
N VAL A 311 11.33 19.30 -28.92
CA VAL A 311 11.03 19.13 -27.49
C VAL A 311 9.52 18.90 -27.26
N ILE A 312 8.68 19.61 -28.00
CA ILE A 312 7.22 19.59 -27.82
C ILE A 312 6.63 18.21 -28.12
N GLY A 313 7.08 17.56 -29.21
CA GLY A 313 6.67 16.20 -29.54
C GLY A 313 7.08 15.15 -28.51
N THR A 314 8.22 15.32 -27.85
CA THR A 314 8.69 14.41 -26.78
C THR A 314 7.81 14.51 -25.54
N ILE A 315 7.45 15.75 -25.15
CA ILE A 315 6.61 16.01 -23.99
C ILE A 315 5.19 15.48 -24.22
N PHE A 316 4.62 15.67 -25.41
CA PHE A 316 3.29 15.16 -25.74
C PHE A 316 3.21 13.63 -25.67
N MET A 317 4.24 12.94 -26.18
CA MET A 317 4.36 11.49 -26.05
C MET A 317 4.49 11.04 -24.59
N ALA A 318 5.29 11.74 -23.78
CA ALA A 318 5.43 11.45 -22.37
C ALA A 318 4.10 11.58 -21.61
N VAL A 319 3.35 12.67 -21.83
CA VAL A 319 2.02 12.89 -21.23
C VAL A 319 1.03 11.79 -21.63
N THR A 320 1.01 11.42 -22.90
CA THR A 320 0.08 10.38 -23.40
C THR A 320 0.41 9.02 -22.77
N PHE A 321 1.69 8.70 -22.66
CA PHE A 321 2.17 7.47 -22.03
C PHE A 321 1.87 7.43 -20.53
N THR A 322 2.08 8.53 -19.81
CA THR A 322 1.78 8.58 -18.36
C THR A 322 0.30 8.52 -18.09
N LEU A 323 -0.55 9.20 -18.87
CA LEU A 323 -2.01 9.13 -18.73
C LEU A 323 -2.54 7.71 -18.92
N THR A 324 -2.01 7.00 -19.92
CA THR A 324 -2.41 5.61 -20.19
C THR A 324 -1.91 4.67 -19.09
N SER A 325 -0.64 4.81 -18.71
CA SER A 325 0.00 3.97 -17.67
C SER A 325 -0.57 4.21 -16.28
N PHE A 326 -1.04 5.43 -16.00
CA PHE A 326 -1.56 5.83 -14.70
C PHE A 326 -2.61 4.85 -14.18
N THR A 327 -3.53 4.43 -15.07
CA THR A 327 -4.60 3.48 -14.77
C THR A 327 -4.12 2.14 -14.22
N CYS A 328 -2.93 1.69 -14.64
CA CYS A 328 -2.34 0.42 -14.25
C CYS A 328 -1.35 0.58 -13.07
N THR A 329 -1.09 1.82 -12.66
CA THR A 329 -0.29 2.19 -11.47
C THR A 329 -1.13 2.61 -10.27
N VAL A 330 -2.46 2.66 -10.41
CA VAL A 330 -3.39 3.21 -9.40
C VAL A 330 -3.21 2.55 -8.04
N GLN A 331 -2.88 1.25 -7.97
CA GLN A 331 -2.73 0.57 -6.68
C GLN A 331 -1.64 1.22 -5.81
N PHE A 332 -0.48 1.54 -6.38
CA PHE A 332 0.61 2.15 -5.62
C PHE A 332 0.40 3.66 -5.45
N VAL A 333 -0.05 4.35 -6.50
CA VAL A 333 -0.32 5.78 -6.41
C VAL A 333 -1.44 6.07 -5.40
N GLY A 334 -2.47 5.24 -5.35
CA GLY A 334 -3.58 5.35 -4.41
C GLY A 334 -3.11 5.29 -2.95
N LEU A 335 -2.19 4.39 -2.63
CA LEU A 335 -1.58 4.31 -1.28
C LEU A 335 -0.85 5.62 -0.92
N LEU A 336 -0.08 6.17 -1.85
CA LEU A 336 0.61 7.45 -1.63
C LEU A 336 -0.37 8.63 -1.50
N LEU A 337 -1.49 8.62 -2.23
CA LEU A 337 -2.53 9.66 -2.13
C LEU A 337 -3.19 9.66 -0.75
N VAL A 338 -3.47 8.47 -0.19
CA VAL A 338 -4.02 8.35 1.16
C VAL A 338 -3.03 8.88 2.20
N ALA A 339 -1.76 8.50 2.13
CA ALA A 339 -0.73 9.04 3.03
C ALA A 339 -0.56 10.58 2.89
N ALA A 340 -0.76 11.13 1.68
CA ALA A 340 -0.73 12.58 1.47
C ALA A 340 -1.88 13.29 2.18
N SER A 341 -3.08 12.70 2.15
CA SER A 341 -4.27 13.24 2.79
C SER A 341 -4.16 13.30 4.32
N GLN A 342 -3.35 12.43 4.93
CA GLN A 342 -3.09 12.40 6.38
C GLN A 342 -2.09 13.48 6.84
N GLY A 343 -1.62 14.34 5.93
CA GLY A 343 -0.71 15.45 6.23
C GLY A 343 0.78 15.11 6.10
N GLN A 344 1.13 13.88 5.71
CA GLN A 344 2.52 13.44 5.54
C GLN A 344 3.09 13.79 4.15
N TRP A 345 2.87 15.00 3.63
CA TRP A 345 3.18 15.39 2.24
C TRP A 345 4.58 15.03 1.72
N PHE A 346 5.58 15.00 2.61
CA PHE A 346 6.96 14.67 2.26
C PHE A 346 7.11 13.25 1.66
N TRP A 347 6.49 12.24 2.27
CA TRP A 347 6.65 10.83 1.89
C TRP A 347 6.00 10.49 0.54
N PRO A 348 4.73 10.86 0.27
CA PRO A 348 4.11 10.69 -1.04
C PRO A 348 4.83 11.41 -2.16
N MET A 349 5.33 12.63 -1.92
CA MET A 349 6.06 13.39 -2.95
C MET A 349 7.34 12.68 -3.35
N ILE A 350 8.16 12.25 -2.39
CA ILE A 350 9.38 11.51 -2.71
C ILE A 350 9.09 10.12 -3.27
N GLY A 351 8.05 9.45 -2.78
CA GLY A 351 7.58 8.17 -3.30
C GLY A 351 7.18 8.26 -4.77
N MET A 352 6.43 9.30 -5.17
CA MET A 352 6.03 9.53 -6.57
C MET A 352 7.22 9.82 -7.49
N ILE A 353 8.21 10.59 -7.01
CA ILE A 353 9.42 10.90 -7.78
C ILE A 353 10.27 9.64 -7.97
N VAL A 354 10.49 8.85 -6.91
CA VAL A 354 11.28 7.61 -6.96
C VAL A 354 10.59 6.58 -7.85
N PHE A 355 9.29 6.37 -7.66
CA PHE A 355 8.47 5.47 -8.47
C PHE A 355 8.53 5.82 -9.95
N SER A 356 8.26 7.07 -10.30
CA SER A 356 8.26 7.52 -11.70
C SER A 356 9.65 7.50 -12.33
N SER A 357 10.71 7.72 -11.54
CA SER A 357 12.10 7.60 -12.00
C SER A 357 12.48 6.14 -12.30
N ALA A 358 12.12 5.22 -11.41
CA ALA A 358 12.32 3.78 -11.62
C ALA A 358 11.54 3.30 -12.86
N PHE A 359 10.30 3.74 -13.00
CA PHE A 359 9.46 3.44 -14.15
C PHE A 359 10.00 4.01 -15.48
N ALA A 360 10.55 5.23 -15.48
CA ALA A 360 11.13 5.84 -16.68
C ALA A 360 12.50 5.25 -17.07
N SER A 361 13.20 4.61 -16.13
CA SER A 361 14.59 4.16 -16.29
C SER A 361 14.83 3.23 -17.51
N PRO A 362 14.02 2.18 -17.76
CA PRO A 362 14.23 1.34 -18.94
C PRO A 362 14.05 2.13 -20.24
N PHE A 363 13.05 3.02 -20.31
CA PHE A 363 12.81 3.82 -21.50
C PHE A 363 13.92 4.85 -21.74
N PHE A 364 14.48 5.41 -20.66
CA PHE A 364 15.66 6.27 -20.73
C PHE A 364 16.86 5.52 -21.31
N LEU A 365 17.14 4.30 -20.81
CA LEU A 365 18.23 3.46 -21.29
C LEU A 365 18.02 3.05 -22.76
N LEU A 366 16.80 2.66 -23.14
CA LEU A 366 16.48 2.31 -24.52
C LEU A 366 16.67 3.52 -25.45
N ALA A 367 16.23 4.72 -25.04
CA ALA A 367 16.40 5.95 -25.82
C ALA A 367 17.88 6.39 -25.97
N LEU A 368 18.75 6.03 -25.01
CA LEU A 368 20.18 6.37 -25.04
C LEU A 368 20.97 5.57 -26.08
N PHE A 369 20.55 4.34 -26.38
CA PHE A 369 21.25 3.42 -27.29
C PHE A 369 20.42 3.03 -28.54
N PRO A 370 20.08 4.00 -29.42
CA PRO A 370 19.29 3.72 -30.63
C PRO A 370 19.99 2.72 -31.57
N GLN A 371 21.33 2.70 -31.61
CA GLN A 371 22.11 1.75 -32.42
C GLN A 371 21.95 0.29 -31.96
N TYR A 372 21.85 0.05 -30.64
CA TYR A 372 21.66 -1.30 -30.09
C TYR A 372 20.23 -1.80 -30.38
N LEU A 373 19.26 -0.88 -30.33
CA LEU A 373 17.87 -1.13 -30.71
C LEU A 373 17.70 -1.44 -32.20
N ALA A 374 18.43 -0.75 -33.09
CA ALA A 374 18.42 -1.02 -34.53
C ALA A 374 18.95 -2.42 -34.88
N ASN A 375 19.77 -3.00 -33.99
CA ASN A 375 20.34 -4.34 -34.13
C ASN A 375 19.52 -5.44 -33.43
N LEU A 376 18.42 -5.10 -32.73
CA LEU A 376 17.51 -6.12 -32.20
C LEU A 376 16.85 -6.86 -33.38
N PRO A 377 16.81 -8.21 -33.35
CA PRO A 377 16.21 -8.98 -34.42
C PRO A 377 14.77 -8.52 -34.63
N LYS A 378 14.42 -8.22 -35.89
CA LYS A 378 13.07 -7.82 -36.29
C LYS A 378 12.07 -8.75 -35.63
N SER A 379 11.15 -8.18 -34.86
CA SER A 379 9.93 -8.77 -34.29
C SER A 379 9.61 -10.16 -34.86
N GLY A 380 10.26 -11.20 -34.35
CA GLY A 380 10.04 -12.56 -34.85
C GLY A 380 8.63 -13.02 -34.52
N GLY A 381 8.23 -14.19 -35.02
CA GLY A 381 6.94 -14.81 -34.67
C GLY A 381 6.72 -14.98 -33.15
N TRP A 382 7.78 -14.96 -32.33
CA TRP A 382 7.68 -14.93 -30.87
C TRP A 382 7.12 -13.60 -30.34
N LEU A 383 7.56 -12.44 -30.85
CA LEU A 383 7.05 -11.15 -30.40
C LEU A 383 5.56 -11.00 -30.75
N ASN A 384 5.15 -11.49 -31.93
CA ASN A 384 3.73 -11.49 -32.30
C ASN A 384 2.91 -12.40 -31.38
N SER A 385 3.43 -13.58 -31.02
CA SER A 385 2.78 -14.45 -30.03
C SER A 385 2.62 -13.78 -28.66
N THR A 386 3.64 -13.07 -28.17
CA THR A 386 3.54 -12.33 -26.90
C THR A 386 2.50 -11.21 -26.98
N LYS A 387 2.43 -10.45 -28.09
CA LYS A 387 1.41 -9.41 -28.28
C LYS A 387 -0.01 -9.96 -28.17
N VAL A 388 -0.29 -11.06 -28.87
CA VAL A 388 -1.62 -11.67 -28.86
C VAL A 388 -1.98 -12.23 -27.48
N VAL A 389 -1.04 -12.86 -26.77
CA VAL A 389 -1.27 -13.31 -25.38
C VAL A 389 -1.60 -12.13 -24.48
N MET A 390 -0.87 -11.01 -24.58
CA MET A 390 -1.17 -9.79 -23.82
C MET A 390 -2.52 -9.19 -24.20
N GLY A 391 -2.92 -9.25 -25.48
CA GLY A 391 -4.25 -8.82 -25.92
C GLY A 391 -5.39 -9.62 -25.29
N PHE A 392 -5.23 -10.93 -25.11
CA PHE A 392 -6.21 -11.75 -24.37
C PHE A 392 -6.29 -11.35 -22.88
N LEU A 393 -5.15 -11.08 -22.24
CA LEU A 393 -5.11 -10.63 -20.84
C LEU A 393 -5.72 -9.23 -20.66
N GLU A 394 -5.43 -8.32 -21.59
CA GLU A 394 -6.00 -6.96 -21.61
C GLU A 394 -7.51 -6.99 -21.82
N LEU A 395 -8.00 -7.85 -22.71
CA LEU A 395 -9.43 -8.05 -22.90
C LEU A 395 -10.10 -8.63 -21.64
N ALA A 396 -9.47 -9.59 -20.96
CA ALA A 396 -9.98 -10.11 -19.69
C ALA A 396 -10.05 -9.02 -18.60
N ALA A 397 -9.03 -8.15 -18.52
CA ALA A 397 -9.03 -7.00 -17.62
C ALA A 397 -10.14 -5.98 -17.98
N ALA A 398 -10.40 -5.73 -19.27
CA ALA A 398 -11.47 -4.85 -19.71
C ALA A 398 -12.85 -5.32 -19.21
N PHE A 399 -13.13 -6.63 -19.27
CA PHE A 399 -14.38 -7.19 -18.75
C PHE A 399 -14.56 -7.00 -17.24
N LYS A 400 -13.47 -6.93 -16.46
CA LYS A 400 -13.55 -6.57 -15.03
C LYS A 400 -14.03 -5.12 -14.85
N PHE A 401 -13.52 -4.18 -15.64
CA PHE A 401 -13.97 -2.78 -15.55
C PHE A 401 -15.42 -2.62 -16.01
N ILE A 402 -15.85 -3.36 -17.04
CA ILE A 402 -17.26 -3.41 -17.46
C ILE A 402 -18.16 -3.96 -16.35
N SER A 403 -17.72 -5.03 -15.68
CA SER A 403 -18.45 -5.62 -14.56
C SER A 403 -18.56 -4.66 -13.36
N ASN A 404 -17.50 -3.92 -13.04
CA ASN A 404 -17.57 -2.87 -12.02
C ASN A 404 -18.63 -1.81 -12.34
N THR A 405 -18.75 -1.40 -13.61
CA THR A 405 -19.81 -0.49 -14.06
C THR A 405 -21.21 -1.10 -13.90
N ASP A 406 -21.38 -2.38 -14.26
CA ASP A 406 -22.65 -3.12 -14.10
C ASP A 406 -23.08 -3.21 -12.63
N LEU A 407 -22.14 -3.43 -11.71
CA LEU A 407 -22.40 -3.48 -10.27
C LEU A 407 -22.90 -2.14 -9.71
N VAL A 408 -22.30 -1.02 -10.13
CA VAL A 408 -22.69 0.31 -9.64
C VAL A 408 -24.03 0.77 -10.21
N TRP A 409 -24.34 0.40 -11.46
CA TRP A 409 -25.62 0.73 -12.11
C TRP A 409 -26.73 -0.29 -11.87
N GLY A 410 -26.42 -1.46 -11.32
CA GLY A 410 -27.40 -2.50 -11.01
C GLY A 410 -28.06 -3.13 -12.23
N TRP A 411 -27.37 -3.17 -13.38
CA TRP A 411 -27.89 -3.74 -14.63
C TRP A 411 -28.06 -5.26 -14.57
N GLY A 412 -27.18 -5.95 -13.84
CA GLY A 412 -27.23 -7.41 -13.66
C GLY A 412 -26.91 -8.21 -14.91
N PHE A 413 -26.44 -7.57 -15.99
CA PHE A 413 -26.10 -8.24 -17.24
C PHE A 413 -24.72 -8.88 -17.17
N PHE A 414 -23.76 -8.23 -16.54
CA PHE A 414 -22.40 -8.77 -16.31
C PHE A 414 -22.29 -9.39 -14.92
N SER A 415 -23.18 -10.35 -14.64
CA SER A 415 -23.16 -11.13 -13.40
C SER A 415 -21.91 -12.02 -13.29
N HIS A 416 -21.64 -12.51 -12.08
CA HIS A 416 -20.54 -13.41 -11.74
C HIS A 416 -20.30 -14.52 -12.76
N ASN A 417 -21.35 -15.25 -13.13
CA ASN A 417 -21.23 -16.38 -14.04
C ASN A 417 -20.86 -15.95 -15.46
N ILE A 418 -21.34 -14.79 -15.92
CA ILE A 418 -21.05 -14.30 -17.28
C ILE A 418 -19.60 -13.83 -17.37
N VAL A 419 -19.11 -13.07 -16.40
CA VAL A 419 -17.71 -12.63 -16.36
C VAL A 419 -16.77 -13.83 -16.26
N LEU A 420 -17.08 -14.79 -15.38
CA LEU A 420 -16.31 -16.02 -15.24
C LEU A 420 -16.29 -16.84 -16.55
N ALA A 421 -17.42 -16.96 -17.23
CA ALA A 421 -17.51 -17.66 -18.51
C ALA A 421 -16.68 -16.97 -19.60
N VAL A 422 -16.74 -15.64 -19.68
CA VAL A 422 -15.91 -14.87 -20.62
C VAL A 422 -14.43 -15.09 -20.33
N TRP A 423 -14.00 -15.00 -19.07
CA TRP A 423 -12.61 -15.26 -18.69
C TRP A 423 -12.17 -16.69 -19.05
N ALA A 424 -12.98 -17.69 -18.75
CA ALA A 424 -12.69 -19.08 -19.11
C ALA A 424 -12.52 -19.25 -20.62
N VAL A 425 -13.42 -18.68 -21.43
CA VAL A 425 -13.35 -18.72 -22.89
C VAL A 425 -12.09 -18.03 -23.41
N LEU A 426 -11.75 -16.84 -22.90
CA LEU A 426 -10.54 -16.10 -23.32
C LEU A 426 -9.27 -16.88 -23.01
N MET A 427 -9.17 -17.52 -21.83
CA MET A 427 -8.00 -18.32 -21.45
C MET A 427 -7.88 -19.59 -22.31
N ILE A 428 -9.00 -20.24 -22.63
CA ILE A 428 -9.01 -21.39 -23.54
C ILE A 428 -8.60 -20.98 -24.96
N LEU A 429 -9.14 -19.87 -25.48
CA LEU A 429 -8.79 -19.35 -26.81
C LEU A 429 -7.31 -18.97 -26.88
N CYS A 430 -6.75 -18.36 -25.84
CA CYS A 430 -5.32 -18.07 -25.73
C CYS A 430 -4.48 -19.37 -25.77
N GLY A 431 -4.91 -20.41 -25.05
CA GLY A 431 -4.29 -21.73 -25.08
C GLY A 431 -4.31 -22.36 -26.47
N ILE A 432 -5.46 -22.35 -27.17
CA ILE A 432 -5.62 -22.86 -28.53
C ILE A 432 -4.80 -22.06 -29.55
N TYR A 433 -4.72 -20.74 -29.37
CA TYR A 433 -3.87 -19.87 -30.17
C TYR A 433 -2.40 -20.27 -30.08
N LEU A 434 -1.89 -20.52 -28.86
CA LEU A 434 -0.51 -20.97 -28.65
C LEU A 434 -0.22 -22.37 -29.24
N LEU A 435 -1.24 -23.21 -29.42
CA LEU A 435 -1.12 -24.48 -30.17
C LEU A 435 -1.00 -24.28 -31.69
N GLY A 436 -1.14 -23.04 -32.19
CA GLY A 436 -1.06 -22.71 -33.62
C GLY A 436 -2.32 -23.06 -34.42
N LYS A 437 -3.44 -23.40 -33.75
CA LYS A 437 -4.73 -23.69 -34.41
C LYS A 437 -5.48 -22.43 -34.84
N ILE A 438 -5.30 -21.33 -34.13
CA ILE A 438 -5.82 -20.00 -34.48
C ILE A 438 -4.64 -19.16 -34.94
N ARG A 439 -4.77 -18.42 -36.05
CA ARG A 439 -3.73 -17.53 -36.58
C ARG A 439 -4.32 -16.15 -36.82
N PHE A 440 -3.62 -15.11 -36.38
CA PHE A 440 -3.95 -13.72 -36.69
C PHE A 440 -3.20 -13.25 -37.94
N PRO A 441 -3.61 -12.12 -38.58
CA PRO A 441 -3.09 -11.69 -39.88
C PRO A 441 -1.57 -11.52 -39.96
N HIS A 442 -0.90 -11.26 -38.84
CA HIS A 442 0.54 -11.01 -38.75
C HIS A 442 1.36 -12.19 -38.20
N ASP A 443 0.76 -13.39 -38.05
CA ASP A 443 1.46 -14.57 -37.55
C ASP A 443 2.26 -15.31 -38.62
N SER A 444 3.51 -15.66 -38.27
CA SER A 444 4.31 -16.60 -39.05
C SER A 444 3.78 -18.03 -38.90
N PRO A 445 3.76 -18.86 -39.97
CA PRO A 445 3.35 -20.25 -39.87
C PRO A 445 4.25 -21.02 -38.89
N VAL A 446 3.64 -21.75 -37.97
CA VAL A 446 4.34 -22.59 -36.99
C VAL A 446 4.42 -24.02 -37.54
N GLU A 447 5.58 -24.41 -38.08
CA GLU A 447 5.81 -25.77 -38.59
C GLU A 447 6.13 -26.76 -37.45
N PHE A 448 6.73 -26.28 -36.34
CA PHE A 448 7.03 -27.08 -35.15
C PHE A 448 6.60 -26.36 -33.87
N LEU A 449 5.92 -27.08 -32.98
CA LEU A 449 5.58 -26.58 -31.64
C LEU A 449 6.83 -26.59 -30.75
N SER A 450 7.36 -25.40 -30.44
CA SER A 450 8.40 -25.25 -29.42
C SER A 450 7.88 -25.72 -28.06
N ALA A 451 8.72 -26.45 -27.30
CA ALA A 451 8.38 -26.93 -25.96
C ALA A 451 7.88 -25.81 -25.04
N GLY A 452 8.45 -24.61 -25.14
CA GLY A 452 8.01 -23.44 -24.37
C GLY A 452 6.57 -23.01 -24.69
N ARG A 453 6.18 -23.00 -25.98
CA ARG A 453 4.80 -22.68 -26.39
C ARG A 453 3.82 -23.74 -25.91
N LEU A 454 4.21 -25.01 -25.92
CA LEU A 454 3.38 -26.12 -25.45
C LEU A 454 3.13 -26.05 -23.94
N VAL A 455 4.17 -25.75 -23.14
CA VAL A 455 4.03 -25.58 -21.69
C VAL A 455 3.10 -24.41 -21.37
N ILE A 456 3.33 -23.24 -21.97
CA ILE A 456 2.51 -22.05 -21.73
C ILE A 456 1.06 -22.29 -22.19
N SER A 457 0.86 -22.92 -23.36
CA SER A 457 -0.48 -23.31 -23.83
C SER A 457 -1.19 -24.23 -22.85
N THR A 458 -0.49 -25.24 -22.32
CA THR A 458 -1.05 -26.18 -21.33
C THR A 458 -1.46 -25.44 -20.06
N ILE A 459 -0.67 -24.48 -19.58
CA ILE A 459 -1.01 -23.65 -18.41
C ILE A 459 -2.30 -22.86 -18.67
N PHE A 460 -2.42 -22.18 -19.81
CA PHE A 460 -3.64 -21.41 -20.15
C PHE A 460 -4.88 -22.31 -20.31
N LEU A 461 -4.74 -23.49 -20.91
CA LEU A 461 -5.84 -24.44 -21.06
C LEU A 461 -6.28 -25.01 -19.71
N VAL A 462 -5.34 -25.44 -18.87
CA VAL A 462 -5.64 -25.93 -17.51
C VAL A 462 -6.29 -24.82 -16.69
N PHE A 463 -5.79 -23.59 -16.80
CA PHE A 463 -6.37 -22.44 -16.11
C PHE A 463 -7.79 -22.12 -16.61
N GLY A 464 -8.04 -22.15 -17.91
CA GLY A 464 -9.38 -21.96 -18.48
C GLY A 464 -10.37 -23.06 -18.08
N LEU A 465 -9.93 -24.32 -18.01
CA LEU A 465 -10.72 -25.44 -17.49
C LEU A 465 -10.99 -25.30 -15.99
N TYR A 466 -10.01 -24.83 -15.23
CA TYR A 466 -10.16 -24.51 -13.81
C TYR A 466 -11.17 -23.38 -13.57
N LEU A 467 -11.15 -22.31 -14.36
CA LEU A 467 -12.18 -21.27 -14.29
C LEU A 467 -13.56 -21.81 -14.68
N SER A 468 -13.61 -22.71 -15.66
CA SER A 468 -14.86 -23.36 -16.09
C SER A 468 -15.46 -24.22 -14.98
N SER A 469 -14.68 -24.85 -14.11
CA SER A 469 -15.22 -25.62 -12.97
C SER A 469 -15.96 -24.74 -11.98
N GLY A 470 -15.59 -23.46 -11.86
CA GLY A 470 -16.32 -22.47 -11.05
C GLY A 470 -17.75 -22.22 -11.53
N LEU A 471 -18.02 -22.34 -12.84
CA LEU A 471 -19.39 -22.24 -13.38
C LEU A 471 -20.28 -23.39 -12.92
N TYR A 472 -19.69 -24.54 -12.58
CA TYR A 472 -20.39 -25.72 -12.06
C TYR A 472 -20.47 -25.71 -10.52
N GLY A 473 -20.21 -24.57 -9.87
CA GLY A 473 -20.33 -24.41 -8.42
C GLY A 473 -19.14 -24.94 -7.62
N GLN A 474 -18.00 -25.26 -8.26
CA GLN A 474 -16.79 -25.59 -7.52
C GLN A 474 -16.14 -24.32 -6.95
N ARG A 475 -15.55 -24.44 -5.74
CA ARG A 475 -14.87 -23.31 -5.10
C ARG A 475 -13.59 -22.96 -5.88
N LEU A 476 -13.61 -21.77 -6.48
CA LEU A 476 -12.40 -21.16 -7.03
C LEU A 476 -11.51 -20.66 -5.88
N HIS A 477 -10.20 -20.57 -6.15
CA HIS A 477 -9.24 -20.03 -5.23
C HIS A 477 -9.61 -18.57 -4.92
N GLY A 478 -9.57 -18.19 -3.65
CA GLY A 478 -10.09 -16.89 -3.21
C GLY A 478 -9.40 -15.69 -3.86
N LEU A 479 -8.13 -15.82 -4.27
CA LEU A 479 -7.44 -14.77 -5.05
C LEU A 479 -8.13 -14.45 -6.37
N ILE A 480 -8.68 -15.45 -7.07
CA ILE A 480 -9.36 -15.23 -8.36
C ILE A 480 -10.80 -14.79 -8.10
N TYR A 481 -11.46 -15.43 -7.14
CA TYR A 481 -12.84 -15.13 -6.81
C TYR A 481 -13.02 -13.67 -6.35
N SER A 482 -12.03 -13.09 -5.65
CA SER A 482 -12.07 -11.69 -5.21
C SER A 482 -12.08 -10.67 -6.36
N TYR A 483 -11.61 -11.05 -7.54
CA TYR A 483 -11.62 -10.21 -8.74
C TYR A 483 -12.88 -10.39 -9.60
N LEU A 484 -13.70 -11.40 -9.31
CA LEU A 484 -15.01 -11.58 -9.93
C LEU A 484 -16.05 -10.73 -9.20
N PRO A 485 -17.10 -10.25 -9.88
CA PRO A 485 -18.17 -9.53 -9.20
C PRO A 485 -18.85 -10.44 -8.17
N PRO A 486 -19.27 -9.91 -7.01
CA PRO A 486 -19.96 -10.68 -6.00
C PRO A 486 -21.31 -11.17 -6.53
N GLN A 487 -21.76 -12.33 -6.05
CA GLN A 487 -23.10 -12.81 -6.31
C GLN A 487 -24.08 -12.00 -5.45
N MET A 488 -24.74 -11.01 -6.04
CA MET A 488 -25.82 -10.31 -5.36
C MET A 488 -27.06 -11.20 -5.38
N ASN A 489 -27.40 -11.81 -4.25
CA ASN A 489 -28.68 -12.47 -4.06
C ASN A 489 -29.80 -11.42 -4.03
N LEU A 490 -30.31 -11.05 -5.20
CA LEU A 490 -31.60 -10.39 -5.31
C LEU A 490 -32.68 -11.44 -5.05
N GLY A 491 -33.13 -11.50 -3.79
CA GLY A 491 -34.35 -12.15 -3.29
C GLY A 491 -34.91 -13.34 -4.07
N ASP A 492 -34.60 -14.56 -3.61
CA ASP A 492 -35.46 -15.72 -3.84
C ASP A 492 -35.44 -16.66 -2.61
N PRO A 493 -36.52 -16.74 -1.81
CA PRO A 493 -36.57 -17.58 -0.60
C PRO A 493 -36.82 -19.08 -0.91
N GLY A 494 -36.27 -19.60 -2.01
CA GLY A 494 -36.58 -20.95 -2.49
C GLY A 494 -35.46 -21.74 -3.17
N SER A 495 -34.30 -21.16 -3.49
CA SER A 495 -33.22 -21.89 -4.18
C SER A 495 -32.05 -22.22 -3.24
N SER A 496 -32.07 -23.44 -2.75
CA SER A 496 -30.92 -24.12 -2.12
C SER A 496 -29.91 -24.52 -3.21
N SER A 497 -29.34 -23.54 -3.90
CA SER A 497 -28.20 -23.75 -4.79
C SER A 497 -26.92 -23.23 -4.13
N SER A 498 -26.02 -24.18 -3.92
CA SER A 498 -24.73 -24.14 -3.25
C SER A 498 -23.78 -23.04 -3.73
N ALA A 499 -24.04 -21.79 -3.38
CA ALA A 499 -23.09 -20.70 -3.38
C ALA A 499 -22.89 -20.24 -1.93
N VAL A 500 -21.65 -20.18 -1.48
CA VAL A 500 -21.31 -19.74 -0.12
C VAL A 500 -21.78 -18.29 0.02
N SER A 501 -22.93 -18.10 0.63
CA SER A 501 -23.31 -16.79 1.14
C SER A 501 -22.40 -16.55 2.34
N TYR A 502 -21.56 -15.52 2.29
CA TYR A 502 -20.73 -15.13 3.44
C TYR A 502 -21.58 -14.72 4.66
N HIS A 503 -22.88 -14.45 4.41
CA HIS A 503 -23.92 -14.22 5.39
C HIS A 503 -24.64 -15.49 5.86
N ASP A 504 -24.16 -16.71 5.53
CA ASP A 504 -24.81 -17.95 5.97
C ASP A 504 -24.93 -17.98 7.50
N GLY A 505 -26.16 -17.81 7.99
CA GLY A 505 -26.53 -17.80 9.41
C GLY A 505 -26.33 -16.47 10.15
N LEU A 506 -25.73 -15.44 9.54
CA LEU A 506 -25.40 -14.17 10.19
C LEU A 506 -26.27 -13.03 9.67
N THR A 507 -26.79 -12.21 10.58
CA THR A 507 -27.60 -11.03 10.23
C THR A 507 -26.71 -9.81 10.08
N TRP A 508 -26.65 -9.25 8.88
CA TRP A 508 -25.87 -8.05 8.57
C TRP A 508 -26.79 -6.87 8.30
N TYR A 509 -26.66 -5.82 9.10
CA TYR A 509 -27.37 -4.57 8.91
C TYR A 509 -26.66 -3.72 7.85
N LYS A 510 -27.43 -2.93 7.10
CA LYS A 510 -26.92 -1.97 6.10
C LYS A 510 -27.05 -0.52 6.56
N ASP A 511 -27.77 -0.31 7.66
CA ASP A 511 -27.97 0.98 8.29
C ASP A 511 -27.31 0.98 9.67
N LEU A 512 -26.49 2.00 9.93
CA LEU A 512 -25.74 2.11 11.17
C LEU A 512 -26.65 2.37 12.38
N ASN A 513 -27.73 3.13 12.22
CA ASN A 513 -28.64 3.45 13.31
C ASN A 513 -29.44 2.22 13.74
N GLU A 514 -29.93 1.44 12.77
CA GLU A 514 -30.61 0.17 13.03
C GLU A 514 -29.68 -0.81 13.78
N ALA A 515 -28.41 -0.88 13.35
CA ALA A 515 -27.43 -1.73 14.03
C ALA A 515 -27.14 -1.27 15.47
N PHE A 516 -27.10 0.04 15.73
CA PHE A 516 -26.96 0.55 17.10
C PHE A 516 -28.17 0.25 17.99
N GLU A 517 -29.39 0.32 17.46
CA GLU A 517 -30.58 -0.05 18.21
C GLU A 517 -30.53 -1.52 18.67
N VAL A 518 -30.11 -2.40 17.76
CA VAL A 518 -29.96 -3.83 18.05
C VAL A 518 -28.81 -4.10 19.01
N SER A 519 -27.66 -3.47 18.81
CA SER A 519 -26.50 -3.57 19.71
C SER A 519 -26.84 -3.11 21.14
N ARG A 520 -27.58 -2.01 21.30
CA ARG A 520 -28.05 -1.54 22.62
C ARG A 520 -29.06 -2.48 23.27
N SER A 521 -29.95 -3.09 22.48
CA SER A 521 -30.95 -4.02 23.01
C SER A 521 -30.34 -5.37 23.44
N SER A 522 -29.31 -5.83 22.73
CA SER A 522 -28.64 -7.11 22.98
C SER A 522 -27.45 -6.99 23.95
N GLY A 523 -26.93 -5.78 24.15
CA GLY A 523 -25.72 -5.53 24.95
C GLY A 523 -24.44 -6.03 24.29
N GLN A 524 -24.48 -6.38 23.00
CA GLN A 524 -23.34 -6.90 22.26
C GLN A 524 -22.56 -5.76 21.57
N PRO A 525 -21.23 -5.86 21.45
CA PRO A 525 -20.45 -4.90 20.68
C PRO A 525 -20.86 -4.92 19.20
N LEU A 526 -20.68 -3.78 18.54
CA LEU A 526 -21.04 -3.55 17.15
C LEU A 526 -19.78 -3.64 16.27
N PHE A 527 -19.74 -4.61 15.37
CA PHE A 527 -18.72 -4.75 14.34
C PHE A 527 -19.15 -4.00 13.08
N VAL A 528 -18.35 -3.01 12.67
CA VAL A 528 -18.56 -2.17 11.49
C VAL A 528 -17.56 -2.57 10.40
N ASP A 529 -18.06 -3.07 9.27
CA ASP A 529 -17.31 -3.32 8.04
C ASP A 529 -17.53 -2.18 7.04
N PHE A 530 -16.54 -1.29 6.89
CA PHE A 530 -16.48 -0.35 5.78
C PHE A 530 -15.98 -1.08 4.54
N THR A 531 -16.88 -1.22 3.57
CA THR A 531 -16.68 -2.07 2.39
C THR A 531 -17.01 -1.34 1.09
N GLY A 532 -16.73 -2.03 -0.03
CA GLY A 532 -17.14 -1.55 -1.35
C GLY A 532 -17.62 -2.67 -2.28
N TYR A 533 -18.49 -2.32 -3.23
CA TYR A 533 -18.96 -3.18 -4.32
C TYR A 533 -17.83 -3.56 -5.28
N THR A 534 -16.93 -2.62 -5.57
CA THR A 534 -15.81 -2.76 -6.51
C THR A 534 -14.48 -3.04 -5.82
N CYS A 535 -14.48 -3.13 -4.49
CA CYS A 535 -13.32 -3.34 -3.65
C CYS A 535 -12.88 -4.82 -3.64
N THR A 536 -11.88 -5.15 -4.46
CA THR A 536 -11.28 -6.50 -4.53
C THR A 536 -10.75 -6.98 -3.17
N ASN A 537 -10.09 -6.12 -2.39
CA ASN A 537 -9.51 -6.47 -1.10
C ASN A 537 -10.59 -6.81 -0.06
N CYS A 538 -11.72 -6.10 -0.10
CA CYS A 538 -12.87 -6.37 0.75
C CYS A 538 -13.47 -7.74 0.44
N ARG A 539 -13.68 -8.03 -0.86
CA ARG A 539 -14.15 -9.34 -1.30
C ARG A 539 -13.16 -10.45 -0.91
N TRP A 540 -11.86 -10.17 -0.91
CA TRP A 540 -10.85 -11.13 -0.46
C TRP A 540 -11.04 -11.52 1.00
N MET A 541 -11.27 -10.55 1.89
CA MET A 541 -11.50 -10.82 3.32
C MET A 541 -12.77 -11.64 3.53
N GLU A 542 -13.86 -11.30 2.86
CA GLU A 542 -15.10 -12.09 2.93
C GLU A 542 -14.87 -13.54 2.49
N VAL A 543 -14.21 -13.71 1.33
CA VAL A 543 -14.00 -15.01 0.68
C VAL A 543 -13.06 -15.93 1.43
N ASN A 544 -12.05 -15.38 2.08
CA ASN A 544 -10.96 -16.17 2.66
C ASN A 544 -10.97 -16.18 4.20
N VAL A 545 -11.46 -15.11 4.83
CA VAL A 545 -11.38 -14.90 6.28
C VAL A 545 -12.75 -15.06 6.93
N PHE A 546 -13.80 -14.40 6.42
CA PHE A 546 -15.11 -14.38 7.11
C PHE A 546 -15.83 -15.74 7.09
N ILE A 547 -15.46 -16.63 6.16
CA ILE A 547 -16.00 -18.00 6.14
C ILE A 547 -15.42 -18.92 7.20
N LYS A 548 -14.34 -18.53 7.87
CA LYS A 548 -13.64 -19.39 8.82
C LYS A 548 -14.52 -19.61 10.06
N PRO A 549 -14.68 -20.86 10.54
CA PRO A 549 -15.52 -21.13 11.70
C PRO A 549 -15.15 -20.31 12.95
N GLU A 550 -13.84 -20.12 13.18
CA GLU A 550 -13.30 -19.35 14.31
C GLU A 550 -13.73 -17.87 14.28
N ILE A 551 -13.88 -17.30 13.08
CA ILE A 551 -14.35 -15.92 12.87
C ILE A 551 -15.87 -15.86 13.00
N LYS A 552 -16.59 -16.83 12.41
CA LYS A 552 -18.05 -16.91 12.52
C LYS A 552 -18.52 -16.97 13.96
N GLU A 553 -17.87 -17.77 14.81
CA GLU A 553 -18.23 -17.87 16.24
C GLU A 553 -18.11 -16.53 16.98
N ARG A 554 -17.17 -15.67 16.58
CA ARG A 554 -17.00 -14.32 17.14
C ARG A 554 -18.03 -13.35 16.57
N PHE A 555 -18.31 -13.44 15.28
CA PHE A 555 -19.37 -12.66 14.63
C PHE A 555 -20.76 -12.93 15.22
N GLU A 556 -21.05 -14.15 15.68
CA GLU A 556 -22.30 -14.49 16.38
C GLU A 556 -22.44 -13.77 17.74
N LYS A 557 -21.34 -13.32 18.33
CA LYS A 557 -21.31 -12.59 19.62
C LYS A 557 -21.36 -11.07 19.44
N MET A 558 -21.45 -10.59 18.19
CA MET A 558 -21.44 -9.17 17.83
C MET A 558 -22.67 -8.82 16.98
N THR A 559 -23.09 -7.56 17.04
CA THR A 559 -23.99 -7.02 16.02
C THR A 559 -23.16 -6.64 14.79
N LEU A 560 -23.53 -7.11 13.59
CA LEU A 560 -22.73 -6.92 12.38
C LEU A 560 -23.39 -5.87 11.47
N VAL A 561 -22.64 -4.84 11.09
CA VAL A 561 -23.08 -3.83 10.12
C VAL A 561 -22.08 -3.69 8.98
N GLN A 562 -22.57 -3.59 7.75
CA GLN A 562 -21.76 -3.43 6.55
C GLN A 562 -22.13 -2.11 5.86
N LEU A 563 -21.17 -1.18 5.81
CA LEU A 563 -21.34 0.15 5.25
C LEU A 563 -20.58 0.24 3.93
N TYR A 564 -21.33 0.30 2.82
CA TYR A 564 -20.76 0.50 1.50
C TYR A 564 -20.38 1.97 1.31
N THR A 565 -19.13 2.25 0.90
CA THR A 565 -18.62 3.62 0.73
C THR A 565 -18.28 3.98 -0.72
N ASP A 566 -18.28 3.01 -1.64
CA ASP A 566 -17.94 3.19 -3.06
C ASP A 566 -19.17 3.24 -4.00
N GLY A 567 -20.35 2.81 -3.54
CA GLY A 567 -21.58 2.77 -4.34
C GLY A 567 -22.84 2.47 -3.51
N GLY A 568 -24.03 2.60 -4.10
CA GLY A 568 -25.33 2.42 -3.42
C GLY A 568 -25.96 3.73 -2.92
N PRO A 569 -27.13 3.68 -2.26
CA PRO A 569 -27.88 4.90 -1.88
C PRO A 569 -27.17 5.76 -0.84
N ASN A 570 -26.52 5.16 0.17
CA ASN A 570 -25.94 5.89 1.32
C ASN A 570 -24.41 6.02 1.26
N HIS A 571 -23.77 5.72 0.13
CA HIS A 571 -22.31 5.61 0.03
C HIS A 571 -21.53 6.86 0.45
N LYS A 572 -22.05 8.05 0.10
CA LYS A 572 -21.41 9.32 0.45
C LYS A 572 -21.44 9.57 1.95
N GLU A 573 -22.57 9.29 2.59
CA GLU A 573 -22.73 9.47 4.03
C GLU A 573 -21.84 8.51 4.80
N ASN A 574 -21.85 7.23 4.41
CA ASN A 574 -20.96 6.21 4.99
C ASN A 574 -19.47 6.56 4.82
N GLN A 575 -19.09 7.06 3.64
CA GLN A 575 -17.71 7.48 3.37
C GLN A 575 -17.31 8.72 4.19
N ILE A 576 -18.19 9.71 4.30
CA ILE A 576 -17.95 10.91 5.14
C ILE A 576 -17.79 10.48 6.59
N TYR A 577 -18.66 9.59 7.08
CA TYR A 577 -18.57 9.04 8.43
C TYR A 577 -17.23 8.32 8.66
N GLU A 578 -16.79 7.48 7.72
CA GLU A 578 -15.47 6.80 7.78
C GLU A 578 -14.32 7.81 7.93
N ILE A 579 -14.33 8.86 7.10
CA ILE A 579 -13.25 9.86 7.03
C ILE A 579 -13.25 10.78 8.25
N GLU A 580 -14.40 11.33 8.62
CA GLU A 580 -14.49 12.29 9.72
C GLU A 580 -14.19 11.64 11.06
N ARG A 581 -14.60 10.38 11.24
CA ARG A 581 -14.44 9.66 12.51
C ARG A 581 -13.11 8.94 12.63
N PHE A 582 -12.65 8.30 11.56
CA PHE A 582 -11.47 7.42 11.60
C PHE A 582 -10.28 7.94 10.78
N GLY A 583 -10.46 9.02 10.03
CA GLY A 583 -9.36 9.66 9.28
C GLY A 583 -8.88 8.86 8.07
N THR A 584 -9.67 7.91 7.58
CA THR A 584 -9.31 7.05 6.45
C THR A 584 -10.48 6.90 5.47
N ALA A 585 -10.14 6.55 4.22
CA ALA A 585 -11.08 6.14 3.19
C ALA A 585 -10.59 4.87 2.47
N ALA A 586 -9.63 4.18 3.10
CA ALA A 586 -9.00 2.99 2.57
C ALA A 586 -9.86 1.78 2.90
N LEU A 587 -10.18 1.00 1.87
CA LEU A 587 -11.01 -0.19 2.01
C LEU A 587 -10.19 -1.49 1.88
N PRO A 588 -10.52 -2.54 2.64
CA PRO A 588 -11.52 -2.55 3.73
C PRO A 588 -11.00 -1.84 4.99
N TYR A 589 -11.92 -1.39 5.82
CA TYR A 589 -11.63 -0.85 7.16
C TYR A 589 -12.63 -1.42 8.17
N TYR A 590 -12.13 -2.00 9.26
CA TYR A 590 -12.98 -2.64 10.26
C TYR A 590 -12.87 -1.92 11.60
N VAL A 591 -14.01 -1.79 12.29
CA VAL A 591 -14.09 -1.15 13.61
C VAL A 591 -15.00 -1.95 14.52
N ILE A 592 -14.63 -2.03 15.80
CA ILE A 592 -15.50 -2.55 16.85
C ILE A 592 -15.88 -1.41 17.79
N LEU A 593 -17.18 -1.21 17.95
CA LEU A 593 -17.77 -0.15 18.77
C LEU A 593 -18.54 -0.76 19.95
N THR A 594 -18.58 -0.06 21.07
CA THR A 594 -19.51 -0.37 22.16
C THR A 594 -20.95 -0.01 21.77
N PRO A 595 -21.97 -0.54 22.46
CA PRO A 595 -23.36 -0.10 22.26
C PRO A 595 -23.60 1.40 22.51
N ASN A 596 -22.68 2.05 23.23
CA ASN A 596 -22.69 3.48 23.53
C ASN A 596 -21.89 4.31 22.52
N ASP A 597 -21.47 3.71 21.41
CA ASP A 597 -20.73 4.38 20.35
C ASP A 597 -19.28 4.78 20.72
N GLU A 598 -18.64 4.02 21.61
CA GLU A 598 -17.20 4.19 21.93
C GLU A 598 -16.36 3.20 21.11
N VAL A 599 -15.18 3.63 20.64
CA VAL A 599 -14.29 2.79 19.83
C VAL A 599 -13.49 1.85 20.74
N ILE A 600 -13.62 0.54 20.53
CA ILE A 600 -12.84 -0.49 21.25
C ILE A 600 -11.54 -0.76 20.48
N SER A 601 -11.68 -1.17 19.22
CA SER A 601 -10.55 -1.55 18.37
C SER A 601 -10.82 -1.23 16.90
N THR A 602 -9.75 -1.08 16.13
CA THR A 602 -9.80 -0.80 14.69
C THR A 602 -8.79 -1.66 13.95
N PHE A 603 -9.14 -2.10 12.73
CA PHE A 603 -8.26 -2.90 11.88
C PHE A 603 -8.23 -2.32 10.46
N PRO A 604 -7.12 -1.66 10.04
CA PRO A 604 -7.00 -1.11 8.71
C PRO A 604 -6.57 -2.15 7.67
N GLY A 605 -7.26 -2.16 6.53
CA GLY A 605 -6.86 -2.95 5.37
C GLY A 605 -7.22 -4.43 5.46
N MET A 606 -6.65 -5.21 4.54
CA MET A 606 -6.82 -6.66 4.49
C MET A 606 -5.64 -7.37 5.17
N THR A 607 -5.89 -8.53 5.77
CA THR A 607 -4.83 -9.40 6.30
C THR A 607 -4.97 -10.81 5.76
N ARG A 608 -3.85 -11.49 5.53
CA ARG A 608 -3.80 -12.91 5.18
C ARG A 608 -3.48 -13.80 6.37
N ASN A 609 -3.01 -13.22 7.47
CA ASN A 609 -2.84 -13.88 8.74
C ASN A 609 -4.15 -13.81 9.52
N ILE A 610 -4.78 -14.98 9.68
CA ILE A 610 -6.08 -15.10 10.33
C ILE A 610 -5.96 -14.75 11.82
N ASN A 611 -4.81 -15.02 12.46
CA ASN A 611 -4.61 -14.77 13.88
C ASN A 611 -4.67 -13.27 14.20
N ASP A 612 -4.08 -12.41 13.36
CA ASP A 612 -4.12 -10.96 13.58
C ASP A 612 -5.57 -10.43 13.56
N PHE A 613 -6.43 -11.03 12.71
CA PHE A 613 -7.85 -10.70 12.67
C PHE A 613 -8.62 -11.29 13.84
N ILE A 614 -8.24 -12.49 14.31
CA ILE A 614 -8.80 -13.10 15.52
C ILE A 614 -8.49 -12.23 16.75
N ASP A 615 -7.24 -11.82 16.93
CA ASP A 615 -6.80 -10.98 18.05
C ASP A 615 -7.55 -9.65 18.06
N PHE A 616 -7.77 -9.06 16.88
CA PHE A 616 -8.61 -7.88 16.72
C PHE A 616 -10.06 -8.13 17.17
N LEU A 617 -10.69 -9.23 16.76
CA LEU A 617 -12.05 -9.55 17.19
C LEU A 617 -12.13 -9.87 18.69
N ASP A 618 -11.14 -10.58 19.24
CA ASP A 618 -11.08 -10.92 20.66
C ASP A 618 -10.91 -9.68 21.53
N SER A 619 -10.06 -8.73 21.12
CA SER A 619 -9.95 -7.43 21.80
C SER A 619 -11.29 -6.69 21.86
N GLY A 620 -12.12 -6.83 20.81
CA GLY A 620 -13.46 -6.25 20.74
C GLY A 620 -14.50 -6.94 21.64
N LEU A 621 -14.31 -8.22 21.95
CA LEU A 621 -15.18 -8.97 22.85
C LEU A 621 -14.79 -8.81 24.32
N GLU A 622 -13.52 -8.55 24.61
CA GLU A 622 -13.00 -8.35 25.96
C GLU A 622 -13.38 -6.98 26.56
N GLY A 623 -13.62 -5.97 25.72
CA GLY A 623 -14.14 -4.66 26.10
C GLY A 623 -13.08 -3.57 26.15
#